data_AF-A0A0F3IMH5-F1
#
_entry.id   AF-A0A0F3IMH5-F1
#
_cell.length_a   1.000
_cell.length_b   1.000
_cell.length_c   1.000
_cell.angle_alpha   90.00
_cell.angle_beta   90.00
_cell.angle_gamma   90.00
#
_symmetry.space_group_name_H-M   'P 1'
#
loop_
_entity.id
_entity.type
_entity.pdbx_description
1 polymer ?
#
loop_
_entity_poly.entity_id
_entity_poly.type
_entity_poly.pdbx_seq_one_letter_code
_entity_poly.pdbx_strand_id
1 'polypeptide(L)'
;MLKTKDLLQTIHAINEILCEENPTCMFLTLNICIIDSKKQVLEYVNGGHNRPIFGNFRDGFNFLSQPKGILVGIKSKTEYELASRQLNPGDVLILYTDGITEAMNPKLEEFTEHRLLAHINLQQSFFRTRNYSNHTASRA
;
A
#
# COMPACT_ATOMS: atom_id res chain seq x y z
N MET A 1 -22.39 8.07 -5.78
CA MET A 1 -21.54 7.96 -4.58
C MET A 1 -21.47 6.47 -4.25
N LEU A 2 -20.35 5.80 -4.53
CA LEU A 2 -20.20 4.37 -4.22
C LEU A 2 -20.50 4.18 -2.73
N LYS A 3 -21.59 3.46 -2.41
CA LYS A 3 -21.86 3.00 -1.06
C LYS A 3 -20.99 1.78 -0.82
N THR A 4 -19.68 1.96 -0.80
CA THR A 4 -18.70 0.93 -0.47
C THR A 4 -18.84 0.58 1.01
N LYS A 5 -19.72 -0.37 1.32
CA LYS A 5 -19.76 -1.01 2.64
C LYS A 5 -19.01 -2.35 2.65
N ASP A 6 -18.57 -2.83 1.49
CA ASP A 6 -17.84 -4.09 1.41
C ASP A 6 -16.77 -4.04 0.30
N LEU A 7 -15.52 -3.90 0.74
CA LEU A 7 -14.35 -3.87 -0.13
C LEU A 7 -14.12 -5.22 -0.83
N LEU A 8 -14.51 -6.33 -0.20
CA LEU A 8 -14.41 -7.67 -0.79
C LEU A 8 -15.41 -7.84 -1.93
N GLN A 9 -16.65 -7.38 -1.76
CA GLN A 9 -17.62 -7.39 -2.87
C GLN A 9 -17.12 -6.59 -4.07
N THR A 10 -16.43 -5.47 -3.82
CA THR A 10 -15.91 -4.62 -4.89
C THR A 10 -14.85 -5.34 -5.71
N ILE A 11 -13.85 -5.95 -5.06
CA ILE A 11 -12.80 -6.68 -5.79
C ILE A 11 -13.32 -7.94 -6.46
N HIS A 12 -14.29 -8.64 -5.85
CA HIS A 12 -14.94 -9.79 -6.49
C HIS A 12 -15.69 -9.38 -7.76
N ALA A 13 -16.46 -8.29 -7.72
CA ALA A 13 -17.16 -7.77 -8.88
C ALA A 13 -16.18 -7.35 -10.00
N ILE A 14 -15.08 -6.66 -9.65
CA ILE A 14 -14.03 -6.31 -10.63
C ILE A 14 -13.42 -7.59 -11.24
N ASN A 15 -13.13 -8.60 -10.42
CA ASN A 15 -12.57 -9.87 -10.90
C ASN A 15 -13.53 -10.63 -11.82
N GLU A 16 -14.83 -10.67 -11.50
CA GLU A 16 -15.85 -11.32 -12.32
C GLU A 16 -15.96 -10.64 -13.68
N ILE A 17 -16.10 -9.31 -13.70
CA ILE A 17 -16.17 -8.53 -14.95
C ILE A 17 -14.92 -8.77 -15.81
N LEU A 18 -13.73 -8.70 -15.21
CA LEU A 18 -12.47 -8.93 -15.92
C LEU A 18 -12.24 -10.39 -16.32
N CYS A 19 -12.97 -11.36 -15.76
CA CYS A 19 -12.91 -12.76 -16.23
C CYS A 19 -13.92 -13.03 -17.35
N GLU A 20 -15.10 -12.38 -17.32
CA GLU A 20 -16.15 -12.56 -18.33
C GLU A 20 -15.81 -11.86 -19.65
N GLU A 21 -15.18 -10.68 -19.60
CA GLU A 21 -14.88 -9.84 -20.77
C GLU A 21 -13.38 -9.91 -21.19
N ASN A 22 -12.79 -11.10 -21.25
CA ASN A 22 -11.33 -11.24 -21.42
C ASN A 22 -10.86 -12.09 -22.61
N PRO A 23 -11.22 -11.74 -23.86
CA PRO A 23 -10.76 -12.48 -25.04
C PRO A 23 -9.22 -12.42 -25.24
N THR A 24 -8.56 -11.44 -24.60
CA THR A 24 -7.11 -11.18 -24.71
C THR A 24 -6.30 -11.75 -23.55
N CYS A 25 -6.93 -12.44 -22.59
CA CYS A 25 -6.27 -12.98 -21.38
C CYS A 25 -5.46 -11.92 -20.59
N MET A 26 -5.92 -10.67 -20.58
CA MET A 26 -5.31 -9.58 -19.81
C MET A 26 -5.66 -9.71 -18.33
N PHE A 27 -4.75 -9.30 -17.47
CA PHE A 27 -4.95 -9.27 -16.02
C PHE A 27 -4.55 -7.90 -15.46
N LEU A 28 -4.97 -7.64 -14.22
CA LEU A 28 -4.68 -6.40 -13.52
C LEU A 28 -4.09 -6.70 -12.14
N THR A 29 -3.04 -5.96 -11.76
CA THR A 29 -2.62 -5.83 -10.37
C THR A 29 -3.36 -4.65 -9.73
N LEU A 30 -3.85 -4.82 -8.51
CA LEU A 30 -4.47 -3.70 -7.78
C LEU A 30 -4.29 -3.77 -6.27
N ASN A 31 -4.18 -2.60 -5.64
CA ASN A 31 -4.40 -2.42 -4.20
C ASN A 31 -5.61 -1.50 -4.05
N ILE A 32 -6.63 -1.91 -3.29
CA ILE A 32 -7.73 -1.03 -2.92
C ILE A 32 -7.63 -0.75 -1.43
N CYS A 33 -7.69 0.53 -1.05
CA CYS A 33 -7.59 1.00 0.32
C CYS A 33 -8.75 1.94 0.62
N ILE A 34 -9.44 1.73 1.74
CA ILE A 34 -10.48 2.60 2.28
C ILE A 34 -10.02 3.11 3.64
N ILE A 35 -10.04 4.43 3.82
CA ILE A 35 -9.74 5.08 5.10
C ILE A 35 -11.04 5.59 5.69
N ASP A 36 -11.47 5.00 6.81
CA ASP A 36 -12.53 5.55 7.65
C ASP A 36 -11.92 6.58 8.60
N SER A 37 -12.07 7.87 8.29
CA SER A 37 -11.52 8.96 9.09
C SER A 37 -12.23 9.16 10.44
N LYS A 38 -13.43 8.60 10.65
CA LYS A 38 -14.11 8.67 11.94
C LYS A 38 -13.61 7.57 12.88
N LYS A 39 -13.44 6.35 12.35
CA LYS A 39 -12.90 5.21 13.10
C LYS A 39 -11.37 5.20 13.14
N GLN A 40 -10.72 5.99 12.30
CA GLN A 40 -9.27 5.98 12.08
C GLN A 40 -8.78 4.58 11.68
N VAL A 41 -9.49 3.92 10.76
CA VAL A 41 -9.14 2.56 10.31
C VAL A 41 -8.85 2.58 8.81
N LEU A 42 -7.76 1.94 8.42
CA LEU A 42 -7.48 1.55 7.05
C LEU A 42 -7.98 0.12 6.83
N GLU A 43 -8.83 -0.07 5.85
CA GLU A 43 -9.22 -1.38 5.30
C GLU A 43 -8.62 -1.51 3.91
N TYR A 44 -8.06 -2.68 3.58
CA TYR A 44 -7.40 -2.87 2.30
C TYR A 44 -7.44 -4.31 1.83
N VAL A 45 -7.37 -4.45 0.51
CA VAL A 45 -7.29 -5.74 -0.19
C VAL A 45 -6.22 -5.62 -1.28
N ASN A 46 -5.51 -6.72 -1.53
CA ASN A 46 -4.45 -6.80 -2.52
C ASN A 46 -4.81 -7.83 -3.60
N GLY A 47 -4.97 -7.37 -4.83
CA GLY A 47 -5.17 -8.18 -6.02
C GLY A 47 -3.88 -8.36 -6.82
N GLY A 48 -2.85 -8.92 -6.18
CA GLY A 48 -1.57 -9.26 -6.83
C GLY A 48 -0.59 -8.11 -7.02
N HIS A 49 -0.85 -6.93 -6.44
CA HIS A 49 0.02 -5.75 -6.54
C HIS A 49 1.13 -5.77 -5.47
N ASN A 50 2.20 -5.00 -5.66
CA ASN A 50 3.26 -4.85 -4.66
C ASN A 50 2.72 -4.53 -3.26
N ARG A 51 3.41 -5.04 -2.24
CA ARG A 51 3.02 -4.87 -0.83
C ARG A 51 3.18 -3.41 -0.43
N PRO A 52 2.12 -2.72 0.03
CA PRO A 52 2.24 -1.35 0.53
C PRO A 52 3.26 -1.26 1.68
N ILE A 53 3.88 -0.09 1.83
CA ILE A 53 4.73 0.23 2.98
C ILE A 53 3.90 1.08 3.96
N PHE A 54 3.98 0.76 5.24
CA PHE A 54 3.25 1.45 6.30
C PHE A 54 4.15 1.73 7.49
N GLY A 55 3.97 2.89 8.10
CA GLY A 55 4.69 3.27 9.31
C GLY A 55 4.64 4.77 9.53
N ASN A 56 5.58 5.26 10.34
CA ASN A 56 5.69 6.68 10.63
C ASN A 56 7.16 7.08 10.86
N PHE A 57 7.43 8.37 10.88
CA PHE A 57 8.80 8.88 11.06
C PHE A 57 9.37 8.69 12.47
N ARG A 58 8.56 8.26 13.45
CA ARG A 58 9.03 7.96 14.80
C ARG A 58 9.52 6.52 14.91
N ASP A 59 8.75 5.56 14.43
CA ASP A 59 8.97 4.11 14.66
C ASP A 59 9.57 3.40 13.44
N GLY A 60 9.58 4.08 12.29
CA GLY A 60 10.08 3.56 11.03
C GLY A 60 8.97 2.98 10.17
N PHE A 61 9.36 2.51 9.00
CA PHE A 61 8.49 1.98 7.97
C PHE A 61 8.77 0.50 7.75
N ASN A 62 7.71 -0.29 7.55
CA ASN A 62 7.78 -1.70 7.20
C ASN A 62 6.75 -2.03 6.13
N PHE A 63 6.90 -3.17 5.46
CA PHE A 63 5.84 -3.66 4.59
C PHE A 63 4.58 -3.96 5.41
N LEU A 64 3.45 -3.50 4.92
CA LEU A 64 2.15 -3.86 5.45
C LEU A 64 1.93 -5.37 5.28
N SER A 65 1.10 -5.98 6.13
CA SER A 65 0.72 -7.39 5.96
C SER A 65 0.06 -7.57 4.61
N GLN A 66 0.35 -8.68 3.94
CA GLN A 66 -0.23 -8.98 2.64
C GLN A 66 -1.38 -9.97 2.85
N PRO A 67 -2.66 -9.55 2.75
CA PRO A 67 -3.77 -10.48 2.78
C PRO A 67 -3.70 -11.42 1.58
N LYS A 68 -4.35 -12.59 1.69
CA LYS A 68 -4.48 -13.49 0.55
C LYS A 68 -5.17 -12.80 -0.63
N GLY A 69 -4.67 -13.08 -1.82
CA GLY A 69 -5.20 -12.61 -3.08
C GLY A 69 -4.20 -12.89 -4.19
N ILE A 70 -4.70 -13.00 -5.42
CA ILE A 70 -3.86 -13.09 -6.62
C ILE A 70 -4.24 -11.97 -7.58
N LEU A 71 -3.57 -11.94 -8.73
CA LEU A 71 -3.87 -11.05 -9.84
C LEU A 71 -5.34 -11.14 -10.25
N VAL A 72 -5.94 -9.99 -10.55
CA VAL A 72 -7.36 -9.88 -10.88
C VAL A 72 -7.58 -10.17 -12.37
N GLY A 73 -8.65 -10.90 -12.69
CA GLY A 73 -9.00 -11.27 -14.07
C GLY A 73 -8.40 -12.59 -14.56
N ILE A 74 -7.60 -13.29 -13.74
CA ILE A 74 -7.01 -14.59 -14.11
C ILE A 74 -7.99 -15.75 -13.90
N LYS A 75 -8.64 -15.78 -12.74
CA LYS A 75 -9.49 -16.90 -12.33
C LYS A 75 -10.77 -16.38 -11.70
N SER A 76 -11.91 -16.77 -12.25
CA SER A 76 -13.22 -16.51 -11.65
C SER A 76 -13.31 -17.18 -10.27
N LYS A 77 -14.07 -16.56 -9.34
CA LYS A 77 -14.20 -17.02 -7.95
C LYS A 77 -12.87 -17.11 -7.21
N THR A 78 -11.93 -16.22 -7.51
CA THR A 78 -10.72 -16.02 -6.70
C THR A 78 -11.12 -15.51 -5.32
N GLU A 79 -10.55 -16.10 -4.28
CA GLU A 79 -10.71 -15.62 -2.91
C GLU A 79 -9.74 -14.47 -2.64
N TYR A 80 -10.28 -13.35 -2.18
CA TYR A 80 -9.52 -12.22 -1.66
C TYR A 80 -9.79 -12.05 -0.17
N GLU A 81 -8.79 -11.63 0.57
CA GLU A 81 -8.89 -11.40 2.02
C GLU A 81 -8.86 -9.90 2.33
N LEU A 82 -9.72 -9.50 3.27
CA LEU A 82 -9.74 -8.15 3.79
C LEU A 82 -8.79 -8.07 4.97
N ALA A 83 -7.87 -7.12 4.93
CA ALA A 83 -7.07 -6.77 6.08
C ALA A 83 -7.41 -5.37 6.56
N SER A 84 -7.18 -5.12 7.86
CA SER A 84 -7.39 -3.82 8.47
C SER A 84 -6.22 -3.41 9.35
N ARG A 85 -6.07 -2.10 9.55
CA ARG A 85 -5.03 -1.51 10.39
C ARG A 85 -5.58 -0.26 11.07
N GLN A 86 -5.38 -0.16 12.38
CA GLN A 86 -5.64 1.09 13.11
C GLN A 86 -4.62 2.15 12.68
N LEU A 87 -5.12 3.35 12.39
CA LEU A 87 -4.33 4.53 12.07
C LEU A 87 -4.17 5.40 13.31
N ASN A 88 -2.97 5.95 13.46
CA ASN A 88 -2.63 6.99 14.43
C ASN A 88 -2.22 8.27 13.70
N PRO A 89 -2.34 9.44 14.34
CA PRO A 89 -1.82 10.68 13.79
C PRO A 89 -0.34 10.56 13.43
N GLY A 90 -0.01 10.87 12.17
CA GLY A 90 1.36 10.79 11.63
C GLY A 90 1.71 9.45 10.97
N ASP A 91 0.82 8.46 10.98
CA ASP A 91 0.98 7.26 10.16
C ASP A 91 0.87 7.59 8.67
N VAL A 92 1.66 6.88 7.88
CA VAL A 92 1.81 7.09 6.44
C VAL A 92 1.71 5.74 5.74
N LEU A 93 0.84 5.68 4.73
CA LEU A 93 0.72 4.58 3.77
C LEU A 93 1.41 4.98 2.46
N ILE A 94 2.34 4.16 2.00
CA ILE A 94 3.06 4.36 0.74
C ILE A 94 2.64 3.26 -0.23
N LEU A 95 1.99 3.69 -1.31
CA LEU A 95 1.65 2.86 -2.47
C LEU A 95 2.66 3.15 -3.59
N TYR A 96 3.13 2.10 -4.25
CA TYR A 96 4.10 2.17 -5.31
C TYR A 96 3.89 1.00 -6.26
N THR A 97 4.29 1.15 -7.52
CA THR A 97 4.28 0.10 -8.53
C THR A 97 5.67 -0.51 -8.70
N ASP A 98 5.71 -1.67 -9.35
CA ASP A 98 6.92 -2.35 -9.79
C ASP A 98 7.89 -1.47 -10.58
N GLY A 99 7.41 -0.47 -11.34
CA GLY A 99 8.27 0.47 -12.06
C GLY A 99 9.33 1.19 -11.20
N ILE A 100 9.15 1.28 -9.87
CA ILE A 100 10.20 1.75 -8.96
C ILE A 100 11.19 0.63 -8.62
N THR A 101 10.69 -0.55 -8.28
CA THR A 101 11.51 -1.66 -7.81
C THR A 101 12.26 -2.37 -8.94
N GLU A 102 11.68 -2.39 -10.13
CA GLU A 102 12.26 -2.95 -11.36
C GLU A 102 13.12 -1.93 -12.12
N ALA A 103 13.21 -0.69 -11.63
CA ALA A 103 14.09 0.31 -12.22
C ALA A 103 15.54 -0.19 -12.21
N MET A 104 16.14 -0.25 -13.40
CA MET A 104 17.47 -0.82 -13.60
C MET A 104 18.56 0.25 -13.56
N ASN A 105 19.70 -0.10 -12.98
CA ASN A 105 20.94 0.67 -13.12
C ASN A 105 21.66 0.33 -14.46
N PRO A 106 22.78 1.01 -14.83
CA PRO A 106 23.52 0.71 -16.06
C PRO A 106 24.11 -0.71 -16.14
N LYS A 107 24.12 -1.47 -15.04
CA LYS A 107 24.53 -2.88 -14.99
C LYS A 107 23.35 -3.84 -15.11
N LEU A 108 22.14 -3.34 -15.40
CA LEU A 108 20.89 -4.10 -15.47
C LEU A 108 20.49 -4.74 -14.13
N GLU A 109 20.89 -4.14 -13.01
CA GLU A 109 20.45 -4.57 -11.68
C GLU A 109 19.23 -3.75 -11.25
N GLU A 110 18.19 -4.43 -10.78
CA GLU A 110 16.97 -3.82 -10.24
C GLU A 110 17.24 -3.03 -8.95
N PHE A 111 16.37 -2.05 -8.69
CA PHE A 111 16.38 -1.31 -7.44
C PHE A 111 15.89 -2.17 -6.27
N THR A 112 14.92 -3.06 -6.48
CA THR A 112 14.30 -3.98 -5.50
C THR A 112 13.46 -3.33 -4.40
N GLU A 113 12.50 -4.09 -3.87
CA GLU A 113 11.68 -3.71 -2.72
C GLU A 113 12.53 -3.43 -1.45
N HIS A 114 13.59 -4.20 -1.23
CA HIS A 114 14.45 -4.02 -0.05
C HIS A 114 15.17 -2.66 -0.09
N ARG A 115 15.73 -2.24 -1.24
CA ARG A 115 16.40 -0.93 -1.30
C ARG A 115 15.39 0.21 -1.19
N LEU A 116 14.17 0.05 -1.72
CA LEU A 116 13.09 1.02 -1.51
C LEU A 116 12.78 1.21 -0.03
N LEU A 117 12.55 0.13 0.70
CA LEU A 117 12.26 0.20 2.14
C LEU A 117 13.43 0.79 2.93
N ALA A 118 14.66 0.41 2.60
CA ALA A 118 15.86 0.96 3.22
C ALA A 118 15.98 2.47 2.94
N HIS A 119 15.75 2.91 1.71
CA HIS A 119 15.80 4.31 1.32
C HIS A 119 14.78 5.16 2.09
N ILE A 120 13.55 4.67 2.23
CA ILE A 120 12.49 5.35 3.00
C ILE A 120 12.91 5.49 4.48
N ASN A 121 13.46 4.43 5.07
CA ASN A 121 13.92 4.45 6.46
C ASN A 121 15.18 5.31 6.67
N LEU A 122 16.05 5.48 5.67
CA LEU A 122 17.18 6.42 5.76
C LEU A 122 16.70 7.87 5.93
N GLN A 123 15.65 8.26 5.20
CA GLN A 123 15.06 9.61 5.29
C GLN A 123 14.44 9.91 6.67
N GLN A 124 14.09 8.88 7.45
CA GLN A 124 13.61 9.03 8.83
C GLN A 124 14.60 9.79 9.72
N SER A 125 15.89 9.52 9.56
CA SER A 125 16.96 10.15 10.34
C SER A 125 17.05 11.67 10.12
N PHE A 126 16.74 12.12 8.90
CA PHE A 126 16.73 13.51 8.50
C PHE A 126 15.56 14.30 9.10
N PHE A 127 14.37 13.68 9.21
CA PHE A 127 13.21 14.32 9.82
C PHE A 127 13.28 14.34 11.36
N ARG A 128 13.95 13.37 11.99
CA ARG A 128 14.19 13.38 13.46
C ARG A 128 15.07 14.56 13.90
N THR A 129 16.02 15.01 13.09
CA THR A 129 16.95 16.10 13.44
C THR A 129 16.34 17.49 13.31
N ARG A 130 15.31 17.69 12.48
CA ARG A 130 14.63 19.00 12.30
C ARG A 130 13.53 19.30 13.30
N ASN A 131 12.93 18.30 13.95
CA ASN A 131 11.83 18.50 14.90
C ASN A 131 12.29 18.79 16.34
N TYR A 132 13.59 18.83 16.63
CA TYR A 132 14.12 19.20 17.95
C TYR A 132 14.43 20.70 18.12
N SER A 133 14.29 21.53 17.08
CA SER A 133 14.61 22.97 17.16
C SER A 133 13.44 23.92 17.42
N ASN A 134 12.19 23.43 17.60
CA ASN A 134 11.01 24.31 17.72
C ASN A 134 10.21 24.20 19.04
N HIS A 135 10.78 23.64 20.13
CA HIS A 135 10.06 23.55 21.42
C HIS A 135 10.76 24.15 22.65
N THR A 136 11.68 25.11 22.48
CA THR A 136 12.32 25.82 23.61
C THR A 136 12.28 27.35 23.55
N ALA A 137 11.19 27.94 23.05
CA ALA A 137 10.82 29.34 23.33
C ALA A 137 9.30 29.47 23.17
N SER A 138 8.48 30.00 24.06
CA SER A 138 8.67 30.84 25.24
C SER A 138 7.47 30.60 26.15
N ARG A 139 7.73 30.22 27.41
CA ARG A 139 6.89 30.64 28.54
C ARG A 139 7.36 32.05 28.89
N ALA A 140 6.50 33.04 28.65
CA ALA A 140 6.48 34.34 29.33
C ALA A 140 5.03 34.82 29.29
#